data_AF-A0A3P3RKT1-F1
#
_entry.id   AF-A0A3P3RKT1-F1
#
_cell.length_a   1.000
_cell.length_b   1.000
_cell.length_c   1.000
_cell.angle_alpha   90.00
_cell.angle_beta   90.00
_cell.angle_gamma   90.00
#
_symmetry.space_group_name_H-M   'P 1'
#
loop_
_entity.id
_entity.type
_entity.pdbx_description
1 polymer ?
#
loop_
_entity_poly.entity_id
_entity_poly.type
_entity_poly.pdbx_seq_one_letter_code
_entity_poly.pdbx_strand_id
1 'polypeptide(L)'
;MPKSSVSSLVRHSFARFDSSSSPLPQPIARVSEYGLYALFTGCVLMGIAFLTNPIPDPSFPWATLPASFRVSYTQPRIEHWPVTYSVGLWMIVFTLPLLLLYAYQRYGPVSRCAASWWLTGVPVATMMVFTTYCRFFWPKLYPATWNAPSYTLVCWAYCSSYIPFWNDLAYAVVIVGIGAVALAYRDSPWTTCGLAIWGILAFPLGIPALYDAYRRIQR
;
A
#
# COMPACT_ATOMS: atom_id res chain seq x y z
N MET A 1 46.17 -3.11 -43.92
CA MET A 1 45.57 -3.91 -42.83
C MET A 1 44.82 -2.97 -41.88
N PRO A 2 43.48 -2.95 -41.88
CA PRO A 2 42.72 -2.06 -41.00
C PRO A 2 42.48 -2.71 -39.64
N LYS A 3 42.83 -2.01 -38.55
CA LYS A 3 42.51 -2.43 -37.18
C LYS A 3 41.04 -2.07 -36.88
N SER A 4 40.21 -3.11 -36.89
CA SER A 4 38.93 -3.26 -36.23
C SER A 4 38.94 -2.66 -34.81
N SER A 5 37.97 -1.81 -34.48
CA SER A 5 36.66 -2.18 -33.93
C SER A 5 36.76 -2.96 -32.60
N VAL A 6 37.05 -2.26 -31.49
CA VAL A 6 36.83 -2.79 -30.13
C VAL A 6 36.23 -1.74 -29.16
N SER A 7 36.00 -0.49 -29.58
CA SER A 7 35.48 0.55 -28.67
C SER A 7 33.94 0.66 -28.57
N SER A 8 33.17 -0.21 -29.24
CA SER A 8 31.69 -0.14 -29.25
C SER A 8 31.00 -1.09 -28.27
N LEU A 9 31.70 -2.05 -27.67
CA LEU A 9 31.07 -3.17 -26.95
C LEU A 9 30.96 -3.02 -25.42
N VAL A 10 31.52 -1.95 -24.84
CA VAL A 10 31.34 -1.63 -23.41
C VAL A 10 30.24 -0.58 -23.18
N ARG A 11 29.61 -0.08 -24.25
CA ARG A 11 28.60 0.99 -24.19
C ARG A 11 27.15 0.48 -24.05
N HIS A 12 26.95 -0.78 -23.66
CA HIS A 12 25.64 -1.46 -23.67
C HIS A 12 25.14 -2.03 -22.33
N SER A 13 25.77 -1.73 -21.17
CA SER A 13 25.28 -2.25 -19.88
C SER A 13 25.05 -1.22 -18.78
N PHE A 14 24.95 0.06 -19.14
CA PHE A 14 24.08 0.96 -18.38
C PHE A 14 22.79 1.06 -19.16
N ALA A 15 21.83 0.23 -18.76
CA ALA A 15 20.44 0.41 -19.13
C ALA A 15 20.14 1.91 -19.05
N ARG A 16 19.72 2.45 -20.19
CA ARG A 16 19.12 3.77 -20.30
C ARG A 16 17.89 3.72 -19.39
N PHE A 17 18.09 4.02 -18.10
CA PHE A 17 16.99 4.27 -17.18
C PHE A 17 16.29 5.46 -17.76
N ASP A 18 15.23 5.16 -18.49
CA ASP A 18 14.42 6.15 -19.16
C ASP A 18 13.95 7.12 -18.08
N SER A 19 14.49 8.33 -18.12
CA SER A 19 14.28 9.43 -17.17
C SER A 19 12.86 10.00 -17.28
N SER A 20 11.89 9.17 -17.67
CA SER A 20 10.50 9.53 -17.91
C SER A 20 9.65 9.21 -16.67
N SER A 21 10.09 9.66 -15.49
CA SER A 21 9.18 9.89 -14.38
C SER A 21 8.29 11.08 -14.74
N SER A 22 7.32 10.87 -15.63
CA SER A 22 6.32 11.88 -15.93
C SER A 22 5.64 12.26 -14.60
N PRO A 23 5.55 13.56 -14.29
CA PRO A 23 4.91 14.00 -13.06
C PRO A 23 3.45 13.56 -13.04
N LEU A 24 2.92 13.35 -11.84
CA LEU A 24 1.50 13.09 -11.68
C LEU A 24 0.68 14.27 -12.24
N PRO A 25 -0.47 14.02 -12.90
CA PRO A 25 -1.44 15.05 -13.17
C PRO A 25 -1.77 15.80 -11.89
N GLN A 26 -1.87 17.13 -11.99
CA GLN A 26 -2.18 18.03 -10.87
C GLN A 26 -3.32 17.55 -9.94
N PRO A 27 -4.47 17.03 -10.42
CA PRO A 27 -5.50 16.54 -9.51
C PRO A 27 -5.04 15.33 -8.68
N ILE A 28 -4.32 14.38 -9.29
CA ILE A 28 -3.82 13.18 -8.60
C ILE A 28 -2.73 13.58 -7.59
N ALA A 29 -1.82 14.47 -7.98
CA ALA A 29 -0.79 15.02 -7.11
C ALA A 29 -1.40 15.66 -5.84
N ARG A 30 -2.41 16.53 -6.01
CA ARG A 30 -3.09 17.21 -4.91
C ARG A 30 -3.80 16.25 -3.97
N VAL A 31 -4.53 15.27 -4.51
CA VAL A 31 -5.20 14.24 -3.69
C VAL A 31 -4.18 13.38 -2.95
N SER A 32 -3.03 13.08 -3.58
CA SER A 32 -1.95 12.31 -2.94
C SER A 32 -1.34 13.06 -1.76
N GLU A 33 -1.17 14.39 -1.86
CA GLU A 33 -0.74 15.24 -0.75
C GLU A 33 -1.77 15.27 0.39
N TYR A 34 -3.07 15.36 0.09
CA TYR A 34 -4.11 15.20 1.11
C TYR A 34 -4.07 13.86 1.82
N GLY A 35 -3.60 12.81 1.15
CA GLY A 35 -3.32 11.52 1.77
C GLY A 35 -2.36 11.61 2.96
N LEU A 36 -1.34 12.48 2.90
CA LEU A 36 -0.39 12.69 4.00
C LEU A 36 -1.04 13.38 5.21
N TYR A 37 -1.83 14.43 4.97
CA TYR A 37 -2.56 15.10 6.06
C TYR A 37 -3.60 14.18 6.69
N ALA A 38 -4.28 13.36 5.88
CA ALA A 38 -5.23 12.36 6.36
C ALA A 38 -4.52 11.24 7.15
N LEU A 39 -3.34 10.77 6.74
CA LEU A 39 -2.54 9.84 7.55
C LEU A 39 -2.23 10.44 8.92
N PHE A 40 -1.72 11.67 8.96
CA PHE A 40 -1.40 12.36 10.21
C PHE A 40 -2.63 12.51 11.10
N THR A 41 -3.75 12.93 10.52
CA THR A 41 -5.03 13.05 11.22
C THR A 41 -5.49 11.72 11.77
N GLY A 42 -5.36 10.63 11.01
CA GLY A 42 -5.69 9.28 11.44
C GLY A 42 -4.85 8.83 12.65
N CYS A 43 -3.55 9.09 12.64
CA CYS A 43 -2.66 8.83 13.77
C CYS A 43 -3.07 9.63 15.02
N VAL A 44 -3.41 10.91 14.86
CA VAL A 44 -3.90 11.75 15.96
C VAL A 44 -5.20 11.21 16.55
N LEU A 45 -6.17 10.83 15.70
CA LEU A 45 -7.43 10.24 16.13
C LEU A 45 -7.24 8.92 16.89
N MET A 46 -6.36 8.04 16.40
CA MET A 46 -6.00 6.81 17.11
C MET A 46 -5.32 7.12 18.45
N GLY A 47 -4.46 8.14 18.50
CA GLY A 47 -3.83 8.60 19.74
C GLY A 47 -4.82 9.13 20.78
N ILE A 48 -5.85 9.88 20.35
CA ILE A 48 -6.94 10.34 21.22
C ILE A 48 -7.65 9.17 21.90
N ALA A 49 -7.79 8.03 21.23
CA ALA A 49 -8.44 6.85 21.81
C ALA A 49 -7.71 6.33 23.06
N PHE A 50 -6.40 6.51 23.17
CA PHE A 50 -5.63 6.15 24.37
C PHE A 50 -5.96 7.02 25.58
N LEU A 51 -6.38 8.28 25.36
CA LEU A 51 -6.74 9.20 26.44
C LEU A 51 -8.08 8.80 27.07
N THR A 52 -9.01 8.26 26.28
CA THR A 52 -10.38 7.97 26.72
C THR A 52 -10.60 6.51 27.09
N ASN A 53 -9.85 5.58 26.47
CA ASN A 53 -10.06 4.14 26.64
C ASN A 53 -8.78 3.48 27.15
N PRO A 54 -8.85 2.69 28.25
CA PRO A 54 -7.67 2.01 28.78
C PRO A 54 -7.02 1.07 27.76
N ILE A 55 -7.83 0.39 26.96
CA ILE A 55 -7.39 -0.52 25.91
C ILE A 55 -8.09 -0.10 24.61
N PRO A 56 -7.48 0.79 23.81
CA PRO A 56 -8.06 1.22 22.54
C PRO A 56 -8.13 0.07 21.54
N ASP A 57 -7.07 -0.73 21.44
CA ASP A 57 -6.99 -1.89 20.57
C ASP A 57 -6.87 -3.17 21.38
N PRO A 58 -7.93 -4.00 21.45
CA PRO A 58 -7.88 -5.27 22.17
C PRO A 58 -6.87 -6.27 21.61
N SER A 59 -6.38 -6.09 20.36
CA SER A 59 -5.31 -6.92 19.81
C SER A 59 -3.98 -6.69 20.53
N PHE A 60 -3.81 -5.52 21.14
CA PHE A 60 -2.60 -5.11 21.85
C PHE A 60 -2.95 -4.57 23.25
N PRO A 61 -3.43 -5.43 24.17
CA PRO A 61 -3.90 -4.98 25.48
C PRO A 61 -2.79 -4.35 26.35
N TRP A 62 -1.53 -4.60 26.00
CA TRP A 62 -0.35 -3.99 26.62
C TRP A 62 -0.13 -2.53 26.20
N ALA A 63 -0.72 -2.08 25.09
CA ALA A 63 -0.60 -0.71 24.61
C ALA A 63 -1.65 0.17 25.33
N THR A 64 -1.27 0.71 26.48
CA THR A 64 -2.14 1.55 27.32
C THR A 64 -1.41 2.77 27.84
N LEU A 65 -2.16 3.80 28.25
CA LEU A 65 -1.63 4.97 28.97
C LEU A 65 -1.81 4.82 30.50
N PRO A 66 -0.85 5.33 31.30
CA PRO A 66 -1.03 5.44 32.75
C PRO A 66 -2.33 6.18 33.10
N ALA A 67 -2.95 5.80 34.22
CA ALA A 67 -4.22 6.39 34.65
C ALA A 67 -4.19 7.92 34.77
N SER A 68 -3.03 8.50 35.12
CA SER A 68 -2.83 9.95 35.24
C SER A 68 -2.93 10.72 33.92
N PHE A 69 -2.71 10.06 32.78
CA PHE A 69 -2.83 10.68 31.45
C PHE A 69 -4.19 10.44 30.80
N ARG A 70 -5.07 9.68 31.46
CA ARG A 70 -6.40 9.36 30.94
C ARG A 70 -7.43 10.36 31.44
N VAL A 71 -8.43 10.62 30.60
CA VAL A 71 -9.61 11.39 30.99
C VAL A 71 -10.68 10.47 31.56
N SER A 72 -11.56 10.98 32.42
CA SER A 72 -12.64 10.19 33.03
C SER A 72 -13.72 9.77 32.04
N TYR A 73 -13.74 10.37 30.84
CA TYR A 73 -14.69 10.03 29.78
C TYR A 73 -14.21 8.84 28.95
N THR A 74 -15.08 7.84 28.77
CA THR A 74 -14.85 6.71 27.86
C THR A 74 -15.74 6.85 26.64
N GLN A 75 -15.15 6.92 25.45
CA GLN A 75 -15.91 7.04 24.21
C GLN A 75 -16.57 5.71 23.82
N PRO A 76 -17.69 5.74 23.09
CA PRO A 76 -18.34 4.52 22.57
C PRO A 76 -17.41 3.76 21.61
N ARG A 77 -17.75 2.49 21.37
CA ARG A 77 -17.03 1.61 20.44
C ARG A 77 -17.87 1.30 19.21
N ILE A 78 -17.20 1.14 18.07
CA ILE A 78 -17.74 0.48 16.88
C ILE A 78 -17.10 -0.91 16.86
N GLU A 79 -17.90 -1.92 17.18
CA GLU A 79 -17.40 -3.28 17.37
C GLU A 79 -16.33 -3.31 18.47
N HIS A 80 -15.11 -3.72 18.14
CA HIS A 80 -14.02 -3.87 19.10
C HIS A 80 -13.33 -2.56 19.47
N TRP A 81 -13.41 -1.51 18.65
CA TRP A 81 -12.54 -0.33 18.76
C TRP A 81 -13.32 0.95 19.12
N PRO A 82 -12.73 1.89 19.87
CA PRO A 82 -13.29 3.21 20.10
C PRO A 82 -13.54 3.97 18.79
N VAL A 83 -14.59 4.80 18.71
CA VAL A 83 -14.98 5.50 17.46
C VAL A 83 -13.80 6.23 16.80
N THR A 84 -13.04 7.03 17.56
CA THR A 84 -11.88 7.76 17.05
C THR A 84 -10.77 6.83 16.55
N TYR A 85 -10.57 5.69 17.20
CA TYR A 85 -9.62 4.68 16.75
C TYR A 85 -10.08 4.06 15.43
N SER A 86 -11.35 3.66 15.31
CA SER A 86 -11.91 3.11 14.07
C SER A 86 -11.80 4.11 12.91
N VAL A 87 -12.23 5.35 13.11
CA VAL A 87 -12.17 6.39 12.08
C VAL A 87 -10.72 6.66 11.67
N GLY A 88 -9.82 6.80 12.65
CA GLY A 88 -8.40 7.03 12.38
C GLY A 88 -7.76 5.88 11.62
N LEU A 89 -8.05 4.64 12.02
CA LEU A 89 -7.53 3.44 11.39
C LEU A 89 -7.99 3.28 9.94
N TRP A 90 -9.28 3.49 9.65
CA TRP A 90 -9.79 3.48 8.27
C TRP A 90 -9.22 4.62 7.43
N MET A 91 -9.02 5.79 8.03
CA MET A 91 -8.34 6.90 7.35
C MET A 91 -6.91 6.51 6.95
N ILE A 92 -6.14 5.87 7.83
CA ILE A 92 -4.81 5.34 7.49
C ILE A 92 -4.88 4.29 6.37
N VAL A 93 -5.84 3.35 6.46
CA VAL A 93 -6.02 2.29 5.47
C VAL A 93 -6.28 2.85 4.07
N PHE A 94 -7.23 3.79 3.94
CA PHE A 94 -7.59 4.37 2.63
C PHE A 94 -6.54 5.35 2.09
N THR A 95 -5.71 5.94 2.95
CA THR A 95 -4.67 6.88 2.52
C THR A 95 -3.41 6.19 2.02
N LEU A 96 -3.19 4.91 2.34
CA LEU A 96 -2.01 4.18 1.90
C LEU A 96 -1.71 4.25 0.38
N PRO A 97 -2.66 3.95 -0.54
CA PRO A 97 -2.38 4.10 -1.98
C PRO A 97 -2.02 5.54 -2.37
N LEU A 98 -2.59 6.54 -1.69
CA LEU A 98 -2.27 7.96 -1.91
C LEU A 98 -0.85 8.30 -1.44
N LEU A 99 -0.41 7.73 -0.31
CA LEU A 99 0.96 7.89 0.18
C LEU A 99 1.98 7.28 -0.78
N LEU A 100 1.66 6.15 -1.42
CA LEU A 100 2.52 5.54 -2.43
C LEU A 100 2.63 6.42 -3.68
N LEU A 101 1.54 7.04 -4.11
CA LEU A 101 1.55 8.04 -5.19
C LEU A 101 2.35 9.29 -4.80
N TYR A 102 2.15 9.80 -3.60
CA TYR A 102 2.91 10.94 -3.07
C TYR A 102 4.41 10.63 -3.00
N ALA A 103 4.78 9.45 -2.53
CA ALA A 103 6.16 8.98 -2.50
C ALA A 103 6.75 8.88 -3.92
N TYR A 104 6.00 8.34 -4.89
CA TYR A 104 6.41 8.35 -6.30
C TYR A 104 6.63 9.77 -6.82
N GLN A 105 5.73 10.71 -6.53
CA GLN A 105 5.88 12.10 -6.97
C GLN A 105 7.13 12.76 -6.38
N ARG A 106 7.40 12.52 -5.09
CA ARG A 106 8.48 13.15 -4.35
C ARG A 106 9.85 12.54 -4.67
N TYR A 107 9.91 11.21 -4.77
CA TYR A 107 11.17 10.46 -4.83
C TYR A 107 11.40 9.77 -6.17
N GLY A 108 10.36 9.54 -6.98
CA GLY A 108 10.47 8.94 -8.31
C GLY A 108 11.45 9.68 -9.22
N PRO A 109 11.39 11.02 -9.36
CA PRO A 109 12.29 11.76 -10.25
C PRO A 109 13.77 11.72 -9.86
N VAL A 110 14.09 11.51 -8.58
CA VAL A 110 15.47 11.43 -8.08
C VAL A 110 15.95 10.00 -7.88
N SER A 111 15.06 9.01 -8.02
CA SER A 111 15.35 7.60 -7.84
C SER A 111 15.98 7.01 -9.10
N ARG A 112 16.87 6.04 -8.92
CA ARG A 112 17.39 5.20 -10.01
C ARG A 112 16.40 4.10 -10.42
N CYS A 113 15.31 3.91 -9.68
CA CYS A 113 14.35 2.86 -9.96
C CYS A 113 13.35 3.31 -11.04
N ALA A 114 12.95 2.38 -11.90
CA ALA A 114 11.90 2.60 -12.89
C ALA A 114 10.57 2.98 -12.23
N ALA A 115 9.71 3.73 -12.95
CA ALA A 115 8.41 4.13 -12.42
C ALA A 115 7.54 2.93 -11.98
N SER A 116 7.59 1.82 -12.71
CA SER A 116 6.85 0.59 -12.36
C SER A 116 7.31 -0.04 -11.05
N TRP A 117 8.55 0.21 -10.59
CA TRP A 117 8.95 -0.17 -9.24
C TRP A 117 8.15 0.60 -8.19
N TRP A 118 8.07 1.92 -8.32
CA TRP A 118 7.33 2.77 -7.37
C TRP A 118 5.82 2.52 -7.40
N LEU A 119 5.27 2.31 -8.60
CA LEU A 119 3.81 2.24 -8.81
C LEU A 119 3.24 0.83 -8.75
N THR A 120 4.10 -0.20 -8.77
CA THR A 120 3.64 -1.59 -8.74
C THR A 120 4.50 -2.41 -7.79
N GLY A 121 5.83 -2.35 -7.94
CA GLY A 121 6.75 -3.11 -7.08
C GLY A 121 6.58 -2.83 -5.58
N VAL A 122 6.58 -1.55 -5.18
CA VAL A 122 6.38 -1.13 -3.79
C VAL A 122 4.98 -1.49 -3.28
N PRO A 123 3.88 -1.22 -4.01
CA PRO A 123 2.56 -1.73 -3.64
C PRO A 123 2.48 -3.26 -3.48
N VAL A 124 3.09 -4.04 -4.38
CA VAL A 124 3.13 -5.52 -4.28
C VAL A 124 3.88 -5.96 -3.03
N ALA A 125 5.04 -5.38 -2.76
CA ALA A 125 5.81 -5.67 -1.55
C ALA A 125 5.01 -5.29 -0.28
N THR A 126 4.32 -4.16 -0.30
CA THR A 126 3.45 -3.71 0.78
C THR A 126 2.31 -4.72 1.03
N MET A 127 1.66 -5.19 -0.03
CA MET A 127 0.62 -6.22 0.06
C MET A 127 1.17 -7.52 0.66
N MET A 128 2.34 -7.96 0.23
CA MET A 128 3.00 -9.16 0.73
C MET A 128 3.27 -9.05 2.24
N VAL A 129 3.93 -7.96 2.67
CA VAL A 129 4.26 -7.71 4.08
C VAL A 129 3.01 -7.71 4.94
N PHE A 130 1.96 -6.99 4.54
CA PHE A 130 0.73 -6.93 5.33
C PHE A 130 -0.04 -8.24 5.33
N THR A 131 -0.08 -8.96 4.21
CA THR A 131 -0.72 -10.29 4.14
C THR A 131 -0.03 -11.27 5.09
N THR A 132 1.31 -11.27 5.10
CA THR A 132 2.11 -12.11 6.00
C THR A 132 1.94 -11.69 7.45
N TYR A 133 1.99 -10.39 7.73
CA TYR A 133 1.78 -9.86 9.07
C TYR A 133 0.42 -10.24 9.65
N CYS A 134 -0.66 -10.04 8.88
CA CYS A 134 -2.02 -10.40 9.28
C CYS A 134 -2.21 -11.91 9.49
N ARG A 135 -1.47 -12.75 8.75
CA ARG A 135 -1.59 -14.21 8.87
C ARG A 135 -0.95 -14.74 10.14
N PHE A 136 0.27 -14.30 10.44
CA PHE A 136 1.12 -14.96 11.42
C PHE A 136 1.29 -14.18 12.72
N PHE A 137 1.14 -12.85 12.68
CA PHE A 137 1.52 -11.99 13.81
C PHE A 137 0.34 -11.21 14.39
N TRP A 138 -0.68 -10.88 13.60
CA TRP A 138 -1.83 -10.10 14.08
C TRP A 138 -2.75 -10.93 15.01
N PRO A 139 -2.95 -10.51 16.27
CA PRO A 139 -3.90 -11.16 17.17
C PRO A 139 -5.34 -10.95 16.69
N LYS A 140 -6.01 -12.04 16.33
CA LYS A 140 -7.39 -12.03 15.79
C LYS A 140 -8.40 -11.87 16.91
N LEU A 141 -9.27 -10.87 16.78
CA LEU A 141 -10.30 -10.57 17.77
C LEU A 141 -11.52 -11.47 17.55
N TYR A 142 -12.11 -11.98 18.63
CA TYR A 142 -13.33 -12.79 18.53
C TYR A 142 -14.53 -12.04 19.14
N PRO A 143 -15.69 -11.99 18.46
CA PRO A 143 -15.95 -12.52 17.11
C PRO A 143 -15.27 -11.71 16.00
N ALA A 144 -15.17 -12.31 14.80
CA ALA A 144 -14.73 -11.61 13.60
C ALA A 144 -15.64 -10.40 13.32
N THR A 145 -15.10 -9.35 12.70
CA THR A 145 -15.82 -8.09 12.51
C THR A 145 -15.61 -7.51 11.12
N TRP A 146 -16.66 -6.93 10.55
CA TRP A 146 -16.60 -6.19 9.29
C TRP A 146 -15.72 -4.95 9.38
N ASN A 147 -15.52 -4.41 10.59
CA ASN A 147 -14.73 -3.22 10.87
C ASN A 147 -13.21 -3.52 10.93
N ALA A 148 -12.78 -4.74 10.60
CA ALA A 148 -11.38 -5.11 10.63
C ALA A 148 -10.58 -4.40 9.53
N PRO A 149 -9.46 -3.73 9.85
CA PRO A 149 -8.69 -2.94 8.90
C PRO A 149 -7.98 -3.84 7.89
N SER A 150 -7.89 -3.39 6.64
CA SER A 150 -7.18 -4.12 5.60
C SER A 150 -6.93 -3.25 4.38
N TYR A 151 -5.80 -3.48 3.71
CA TYR A 151 -5.36 -2.61 2.61
C TYR A 151 -5.85 -3.06 1.23
N THR A 152 -6.50 -4.22 1.15
CA THR A 152 -7.14 -4.74 -0.07
C THR A 152 -8.47 -5.40 0.29
N LEU A 153 -9.40 -5.50 -0.66
CA LEU A 153 -10.68 -6.18 -0.47
C LEU A 153 -10.52 -7.67 -0.13
N VAL A 154 -9.53 -8.35 -0.71
CA VAL A 154 -9.23 -9.76 -0.39
C VAL A 154 -8.67 -9.91 1.03
N CYS A 155 -7.79 -9.01 1.46
CA CYS A 155 -7.31 -8.98 2.84
C CYS A 155 -8.44 -8.64 3.82
N TRP A 156 -9.38 -7.77 3.43
CA TRP A 156 -10.56 -7.46 4.22
C TRP A 156 -11.40 -8.71 4.47
N ALA A 157 -11.70 -9.49 3.43
CA ALA A 157 -12.47 -10.72 3.54
C ALA A 157 -11.81 -11.72 4.51
N TYR A 158 -10.48 -11.79 4.53
CA TYR A 158 -9.76 -12.57 5.54
C TYR A 158 -9.95 -12.00 6.95
N CYS A 159 -9.76 -10.69 7.14
CA CYS A 159 -9.82 -10.06 8.45
C CYS A 159 -11.24 -10.04 9.04
N SER A 160 -12.27 -10.06 8.19
CA SER A 160 -13.67 -10.04 8.60
C SER A 160 -14.29 -11.42 8.82
N SER A 161 -13.64 -12.50 8.37
CA SER A 161 -14.16 -13.88 8.50
C SER A 161 -13.19 -14.87 9.14
N TYR A 162 -11.89 -14.55 9.15
CA TYR A 162 -10.77 -15.43 9.50
C TYR A 162 -10.67 -16.74 8.70
N ILE A 163 -11.39 -16.87 7.59
CA ILE A 163 -11.33 -18.05 6.71
C ILE A 163 -10.00 -18.06 5.95
N PRO A 164 -9.13 -19.08 6.14
CA PRO A 164 -7.80 -19.15 5.54
C PRO A 164 -7.77 -18.96 4.02
N PHE A 165 -8.79 -19.42 3.31
CA PHE A 165 -8.95 -19.27 1.86
C PHE A 165 -8.70 -17.84 1.37
N TRP A 166 -9.22 -16.82 2.07
CA TRP A 166 -9.03 -15.43 1.67
C TRP A 166 -7.58 -14.96 1.80
N ASN A 167 -6.84 -15.48 2.79
CA ASN A 167 -5.43 -15.17 2.94
C ASN A 167 -4.59 -15.87 1.86
N ASP A 168 -4.91 -17.12 1.52
CA ASP A 168 -4.26 -17.84 0.41
C ASP A 168 -4.53 -17.13 -0.93
N LEU A 169 -5.75 -16.64 -1.13
CA LEU A 169 -6.10 -15.83 -2.30
C LEU A 169 -5.33 -14.50 -2.32
N ALA A 170 -5.10 -13.85 -1.18
CA ALA A 170 -4.25 -12.66 -1.11
C ALA A 170 -2.81 -12.95 -1.56
N TYR A 171 -2.23 -14.09 -1.18
CA TYR A 171 -0.93 -14.52 -1.71
C TYR A 171 -0.96 -14.80 -3.21
N ALA A 172 -2.04 -15.38 -3.74
CA ALA A 172 -2.20 -15.55 -5.18
C ALA A 172 -2.20 -14.19 -5.91
N VAL A 173 -2.88 -13.17 -5.36
CA VAL A 173 -2.86 -11.80 -5.90
C VAL A 173 -1.45 -11.19 -5.83
N VAL A 174 -0.68 -11.45 -4.76
CA VAL A 174 0.73 -11.06 -4.68
C VAL A 174 1.57 -11.70 -5.79
N ILE A 175 1.38 -13.00 -6.06
CA ILE A 175 2.09 -13.71 -7.14
C ILE A 175 1.77 -13.09 -8.51
N VAL A 176 0.50 -12.76 -8.77
CA VAL A 176 0.10 -12.03 -9.99
C VAL A 176 0.82 -10.69 -10.07
N GLY A 177 0.96 -9.98 -8.96
CA GLY A 177 1.69 -8.71 -8.87
C GLY A 177 3.18 -8.85 -9.16
N ILE A 178 3.83 -9.87 -8.61
CA ILE A 178 5.24 -10.19 -8.93
C ILE A 178 5.38 -10.46 -10.43
N GLY A 179 4.44 -11.20 -11.03
CA GLY A 179 4.37 -11.41 -12.46
C GLY A 179 4.26 -10.09 -13.25
N ALA A 180 3.36 -9.19 -12.83
CA ALA A 180 3.19 -7.89 -13.47
C ALA A 180 4.46 -7.02 -13.38
N VAL A 181 5.16 -7.02 -12.23
CA VAL A 181 6.46 -6.35 -12.06
C VAL A 181 7.51 -6.96 -12.98
N ALA A 182 7.57 -8.28 -13.09
CA ALA A 182 8.52 -8.97 -13.97
C ALA A 182 8.25 -8.68 -15.45
N LEU A 183 6.98 -8.62 -15.87
CA LEU A 183 6.59 -8.21 -17.22
C LEU A 183 7.03 -6.77 -17.51
N ALA A 184 6.79 -5.86 -16.56
CA ALA A 184 7.19 -4.45 -16.68
C ALA A 184 8.72 -4.29 -16.75
N TYR A 185 9.48 -5.09 -15.99
CA TYR A 185 10.94 -5.08 -16.01
C TYR A 185 11.52 -5.59 -17.34
N ARG A 186 10.80 -6.49 -18.03
CA ARG A 186 11.22 -7.07 -19.31
C ARG A 186 10.66 -6.32 -20.53
N ASP A 187 10.01 -5.17 -20.32
CA ASP A 187 9.33 -4.41 -21.37
C ASP A 187 8.39 -5.26 -22.24
N SER A 188 7.66 -6.18 -21.60
CA SER A 188 6.77 -7.11 -22.31
C SER A 188 5.54 -6.39 -22.90
N PRO A 189 5.02 -6.82 -24.07
CA PRO A 189 3.75 -6.31 -24.60
C PRO A 189 2.55 -6.54 -23.65
N TRP A 190 2.65 -7.52 -22.74
CA TRP A 190 1.60 -7.84 -21.77
C TRP A 190 1.63 -6.97 -20.51
N THR A 191 2.60 -6.06 -20.39
CA THR A 191 2.81 -5.24 -19.19
C THR A 191 1.55 -4.49 -18.78
N THR A 192 0.92 -3.76 -19.70
CA THR A 192 -0.28 -2.97 -19.42
C THR A 192 -1.43 -3.83 -18.88
N CYS A 193 -1.65 -5.00 -19.49
CA CYS A 193 -2.68 -5.94 -19.05
C CYS A 193 -2.38 -6.49 -17.65
N GLY A 194 -1.13 -6.91 -17.40
CA GLY A 194 -0.71 -7.42 -16.09
C GLY A 194 -0.85 -6.39 -14.98
N LEU A 195 -0.47 -5.13 -15.24
CA LEU A 195 -0.63 -4.01 -14.30
C LEU A 195 -2.11 -3.73 -13.99
N ALA A 196 -2.96 -3.73 -15.01
CA ALA A 196 -4.39 -3.50 -14.85
C ALA A 196 -5.08 -4.62 -14.05
N ILE A 197 -4.81 -5.89 -14.39
CA ILE A 197 -5.34 -7.06 -13.70
C ILE A 197 -4.93 -7.01 -12.22
N TRP A 198 -3.65 -6.82 -11.94
CA TRP A 198 -3.18 -6.76 -10.56
C TRP A 198 -3.79 -5.58 -9.80
N GLY A 199 -3.84 -4.40 -10.43
CA GLY A 199 -4.40 -3.19 -9.81
C GLY A 199 -5.87 -3.34 -9.40
N ILE A 200 -6.67 -4.05 -10.20
CA ILE A 200 -8.08 -4.38 -9.87
C ILE A 200 -8.13 -5.38 -8.72
N LEU A 201 -7.37 -6.48 -8.79
CA LEU A 201 -7.37 -7.53 -7.77
C LEU A 201 -6.88 -7.04 -6.40
N ALA A 202 -5.94 -6.08 -6.40
CA ALA A 202 -5.35 -5.50 -5.20
C ALA A 202 -6.04 -4.20 -4.76
N PHE A 203 -7.24 -3.87 -5.26
CA PHE A 203 -7.93 -2.64 -4.89
C PHE A 203 -8.22 -2.58 -3.36
N PRO A 204 -8.04 -1.41 -2.70
CA PRO A 204 -7.59 -0.12 -3.24
C PRO A 204 -6.07 0.07 -3.33
N LEU A 205 -5.25 -0.77 -2.69
CA LEU A 205 -3.78 -0.68 -2.73
C LEU A 205 -3.21 -0.70 -4.16
N GLY A 206 -3.91 -1.33 -5.11
CA GLY A 206 -3.53 -1.43 -6.51
C GLY A 206 -3.70 -0.16 -7.37
N ILE A 207 -4.27 0.93 -6.83
CA ILE A 207 -4.48 2.20 -7.55
C ILE A 207 -3.20 2.73 -8.24
N PRO A 208 -2.02 2.74 -7.61
CA PRO A 208 -0.80 3.20 -8.28
C PRO A 208 -0.46 2.40 -9.54
N ALA A 209 -0.74 1.09 -9.56
CA ALA A 209 -0.49 0.24 -10.73
C ALA A 209 -1.53 0.46 -11.82
N LEU A 210 -2.80 0.73 -11.47
CA LEU A 210 -3.81 1.17 -12.44
C LEU A 210 -3.39 2.47 -13.13
N TYR A 211 -2.79 3.39 -12.37
CA TYR A 211 -2.23 4.61 -12.93
C TYR A 211 -1.00 4.34 -13.83
N ASP A 212 -0.15 3.37 -13.49
CA ASP A 212 0.95 2.93 -14.37
C ASP A 212 0.44 2.23 -15.65
N ALA A 213 -0.66 1.48 -15.59
CA ALA A 213 -1.31 0.94 -16.78
C ALA A 213 -1.88 2.06 -17.66
N TYR A 214 -2.59 3.03 -17.06
CA TYR A 214 -3.18 4.15 -17.76
C TYR A 214 -2.16 5.01 -18.51
N ARG A 215 -1.04 5.39 -17.87
CA ARG A 215 0.00 6.19 -18.54
C ARG A 215 0.59 5.48 -19.76
N ARG A 216 0.65 4.14 -19.74
CA ARG A 216 1.25 3.32 -20.80
C ARG A 216 0.32 3.22 -22.00
N ILE A 217 -0.99 3.30 -21.78
CA ILE A 217 -2.01 3.38 -22.85
C ILE A 217 -1.94 4.73 -23.58
N GLN A 218 -1.51 5.79 -22.90
CA GLN A 218 -1.43 7.14 -23.47
C GLN A 218 -0.12 7.44 -24.21
N ARG A 219 0.87 6.55 -24.15
CA ARG A 219 2.14 6.68 -24.88
C ARG A 219 2.01 5.99 -26.24
#